data_AF-U2D2F1-F1
#
_entry.id   AF-U2D2F1-F1
#
_cell.length_a   1.000
_cell.length_b   1.000
_cell.length_c   1.000
_cell.angle_alpha   90.00
_cell.angle_beta   90.00
_cell.angle_gamma   90.00
#
_symmetry.space_group_name_H-M   'P 1'
#
loop_
_entity.id
_entity.type
_entity.pdbx_description
1 polymer ?
#
loop_
_entity_poly.entity_id
_entity_poly.type
_entity_poly.pdbx_seq_one_letter_code
_entity_poly.pdbx_strand_id
1 'polypeptide(L)'
;MPRDKQILKFLEENKAVTIFQTYRMWFNEAKFGYDRARVRLKQLEDYGLLRSYKNKLTDEKVYYTDDKVSSHDLFINEFYSLLVFNGCSNIQVKRQPRFMKDLIRPDALFKFEYEGNLYFVLLEVDFTHVTSISKFQLYERLYKTEELQKVCLGVFPLITVISIDESPLKYESDSLDIIYLNDKLDNFKNKILD
;
A
#
# COMPACT_ATOMS: atom_id res chain seq x y z
N MET A 1 -16.75 -0.85 -16.96
CA MET A 1 -15.53 -1.20 -17.74
C MET A 1 -15.30 -2.70 -17.59
N PRO A 2 -14.91 -3.45 -18.64
CA PRO A 2 -14.56 -4.87 -18.49
C PRO A 2 -13.42 -5.06 -17.47
N ARG A 3 -13.51 -6.08 -16.60
CA ARG A 3 -12.54 -6.32 -15.51
C ARG A 3 -11.10 -6.42 -16.01
N ASP A 4 -10.87 -7.04 -17.16
CA ASP A 4 -9.52 -7.20 -17.73
C ASP A 4 -8.86 -5.86 -18.02
N LYS A 5 -9.64 -4.89 -18.52
CA LYS A 5 -9.15 -3.53 -18.76
C LYS A 5 -8.82 -2.82 -17.44
N GLN A 6 -9.55 -3.11 -16.36
CA GLN A 6 -9.24 -2.55 -15.03
C GLN A 6 -7.95 -3.14 -14.45
N ILE A 7 -7.76 -4.45 -14.58
CA ILE A 7 -6.54 -5.14 -14.14
C ILE A 7 -5.32 -4.61 -14.91
N LEU A 8 -5.41 -4.55 -16.25
CA LEU A 8 -4.31 -4.07 -17.09
C LEU A 8 -3.98 -2.60 -16.79
N LYS A 9 -5.00 -1.74 -16.65
CA LYS A 9 -4.78 -0.34 -16.26
C LYS A 9 -4.10 -0.22 -14.88
N PHE A 10 -4.51 -1.02 -13.91
CA PHE A 10 -3.84 -1.03 -12.60
C PHE A 10 -2.37 -1.44 -12.73
N LEU A 11 -2.08 -2.42 -13.58
CA LEU A 11 -0.71 -2.89 -13.84
C LEU A 11 0.14 -1.88 -14.62
N GLU A 12 -0.44 -1.05 -15.48
CA GLU A 12 0.28 0.07 -16.12
C GLU A 12 0.85 1.04 -15.08
N GLU A 13 0.09 1.30 -14.01
CA GLU A 13 0.47 2.25 -12.96
C GLU A 13 1.28 1.59 -11.82
N ASN A 14 0.97 0.35 -11.46
CA ASN A 14 1.47 -0.34 -10.26
C ASN A 14 2.35 -1.56 -10.56
N LYS A 15 2.57 -1.86 -11.85
CA LYS A 15 3.50 -2.85 -12.43
C LYS A 15 3.23 -4.32 -12.13
N ALA A 16 2.66 -4.65 -10.97
CA ALA A 16 2.41 -6.03 -10.57
C ALA A 16 1.19 -6.19 -9.64
N VAL A 17 0.67 -7.41 -9.57
CA VAL A 17 -0.45 -7.77 -8.70
C VAL A 17 -0.38 -9.23 -8.27
N THR A 18 -0.85 -9.53 -7.07
CA THR A 18 -1.06 -10.92 -6.61
C THR A 18 -2.48 -11.39 -6.92
N ILE A 19 -2.74 -12.69 -6.72
CA ILE A 19 -4.09 -13.24 -6.86
C ILE A 19 -5.03 -12.63 -5.82
N PHE A 20 -4.59 -12.50 -4.57
CA PHE A 20 -5.39 -11.91 -3.49
C PHE A 20 -5.72 -10.43 -3.74
N GLN A 21 -4.75 -9.65 -4.19
CA GLN A 21 -4.95 -8.25 -4.57
C GLN A 21 -5.98 -8.12 -5.68
N THR A 22 -5.87 -8.97 -6.71
CA THR A 22 -6.82 -8.99 -7.83
C THR A 22 -8.23 -9.38 -7.37
N TYR A 23 -8.32 -10.39 -6.50
CA TYR A 23 -9.58 -10.79 -5.91
C TYR A 23 -10.24 -9.64 -5.16
N ARG A 24 -9.49 -9.01 -4.24
CA ARG A 24 -9.99 -7.91 -3.41
C ARG A 24 -10.49 -6.72 -4.22
N MET A 25 -9.79 -6.37 -5.29
CA MET A 25 -10.13 -5.19 -6.09
C MET A 25 -11.28 -5.41 -7.07
N TRP A 26 -11.47 -6.62 -7.62
CA TRP A 26 -12.40 -6.80 -8.75
C TRP A 26 -13.33 -8.02 -8.66
N PHE A 27 -13.08 -8.95 -7.74
CA PHE A 27 -13.83 -10.20 -7.61
C PHE A 27 -14.33 -10.48 -6.19
N ASN A 28 -14.29 -9.50 -5.29
CA ASN A 28 -14.73 -9.63 -3.89
C ASN A 28 -16.19 -10.09 -3.76
N GLU A 29 -17.10 -9.55 -4.58
CA GLU A 29 -18.52 -9.92 -4.58
C GLU A 29 -18.84 -11.20 -5.39
N ALA A 30 -17.84 -11.79 -6.06
CA ALA A 30 -18.09 -12.93 -6.93
C ALA A 30 -18.07 -14.24 -6.16
N LYS A 31 -19.03 -15.14 -6.43
CA LYS A 31 -18.97 -16.52 -5.97
C LYS A 31 -17.67 -17.18 -6.45
N PHE A 32 -16.87 -17.69 -5.51
CA PHE A 32 -15.51 -18.20 -5.76
C PHE A 32 -14.57 -17.12 -6.35
N GLY A 33 -14.63 -15.91 -5.81
CA GLY A 33 -13.91 -14.75 -6.31
C GLY A 33 -12.40 -14.95 -6.46
N TYR A 34 -11.77 -15.59 -5.46
CA TYR A 34 -10.35 -15.92 -5.50
C TYR A 34 -9.98 -16.82 -6.70
N ASP A 35 -10.72 -17.91 -6.90
CA ASP A 35 -10.49 -18.82 -8.04
C ASP A 35 -10.73 -18.13 -9.37
N ARG A 36 -11.75 -17.26 -9.46
CA ARG A 36 -12.00 -16.46 -10.66
C ARG A 36 -10.83 -15.51 -10.95
N ALA A 37 -10.30 -14.83 -9.94
CA ALA A 37 -9.12 -13.98 -10.08
C ALA A 37 -7.91 -14.79 -10.55
N ARG A 38 -7.66 -15.96 -9.94
CA ARG A 38 -6.58 -16.87 -10.32
C ARG A 38 -6.68 -17.33 -11.77
N VAL A 39 -7.85 -17.83 -12.18
CA VAL A 39 -8.10 -18.28 -13.55
C VAL A 39 -7.94 -17.13 -14.53
N ARG A 40 -8.45 -15.93 -14.20
CA ARG A 40 -8.35 -14.78 -15.09
C ARG A 40 -6.91 -14.31 -15.28
N LEU A 41 -6.13 -14.19 -14.20
CA LEU A 41 -4.71 -13.84 -14.31
C LEU A 41 -3.93 -14.87 -15.13
N LYS A 42 -4.25 -16.17 -14.96
CA LYS A 42 -3.64 -17.24 -15.77
C LYS A 42 -4.00 -17.11 -17.25
N GLN A 43 -5.25 -16.77 -17.58
CA GLN A 43 -5.66 -16.52 -18.97
C GLN A 43 -4.89 -15.35 -19.59
N LEU A 44 -4.72 -14.25 -18.86
CA LEU A 44 -3.95 -13.10 -19.32
C LEU A 44 -2.46 -13.44 -19.52
N GLU A 45 -1.89 -14.29 -18.65
CA GLU A 45 -0.56 -14.87 -18.83
C GLU A 45 -0.49 -15.77 -20.08
N ASP A 46 -1.48 -16.62 -20.31
CA ASP A 46 -1.55 -17.51 -21.49
C ASP A 46 -1.70 -16.74 -22.81
N TYR A 47 -2.32 -15.55 -22.77
CA TYR A 47 -2.38 -14.65 -23.91
C TYR A 47 -1.10 -13.82 -24.11
N GLY A 48 -0.08 -14.01 -23.26
CA GLY A 48 1.20 -13.29 -23.34
C GLY A 48 1.12 -11.83 -22.87
N LEU A 49 0.02 -11.43 -22.23
CA LEU A 49 -0.15 -10.07 -21.70
C LEU A 49 0.53 -9.89 -20.34
N LEU A 50 0.68 -10.99 -19.58
CA LEU A 50 1.32 -11.00 -18.28
C LEU A 50 2.42 -12.05 -18.23
N ARG A 51 3.37 -11.82 -17.35
CA ARG A 51 4.34 -12.81 -16.87
C ARG A 51 4.15 -13.02 -15.38
N SER A 52 4.69 -14.10 -14.84
CA SER A 52 4.64 -14.33 -13.39
C SER A 52 5.96 -14.79 -12.78
N TYR A 53 6.06 -14.62 -11.47
CA TYR A 53 7.12 -15.16 -10.64
C TYR A 53 6.59 -15.50 -9.24
N LYS A 54 7.35 -16.29 -8.49
CA LYS A 54 7.09 -16.53 -7.07
C LYS A 54 7.85 -15.50 -6.24
N ASN A 55 7.16 -14.73 -5.41
CA ASN A 55 7.80 -13.80 -4.50
C ASN A 55 8.58 -14.58 -3.44
N LYS A 56 9.83 -14.19 -3.15
CA LYS A 56 10.69 -14.91 -2.19
C LYS A 56 10.30 -14.68 -0.73
N LEU A 57 9.68 -13.55 -0.43
CA LEU A 57 9.30 -13.14 0.92
C LEU A 57 7.93 -13.70 1.29
N THR A 58 6.92 -13.52 0.42
CA THR A 58 5.53 -13.91 0.72
C THR A 58 5.16 -15.30 0.19
N ASP A 59 6.02 -15.93 -0.62
CA ASP A 59 5.75 -17.17 -1.34
C ASP A 59 4.59 -17.10 -2.36
N GLU A 60 4.02 -15.91 -2.56
CA GLU A 60 2.88 -15.71 -3.44
C GLU A 60 3.27 -15.68 -4.93
N LYS A 61 2.34 -16.12 -5.78
CA LYS A 61 2.47 -15.92 -7.23
C LYS A 61 2.09 -14.48 -7.58
N VAL A 62 3.04 -13.75 -8.16
CA VAL A 62 2.91 -12.37 -8.60
C VAL A 62 2.84 -12.33 -10.12
N TYR A 63 1.87 -11.58 -10.66
CA TYR A 63 1.74 -11.30 -12.09
C TYR A 63 2.18 -9.87 -12.38
N TYR A 64 2.86 -9.66 -13.50
CA TYR A 64 3.44 -8.37 -13.90
C TYR A 64 3.48 -8.24 -15.43
N THR A 65 3.62 -7.02 -15.94
CA THR A 65 3.74 -6.74 -17.38
C THR A 65 5.20 -6.80 -17.83
N ASP A 66 5.99 -5.77 -17.47
CA ASP A 66 7.33 -5.53 -17.99
C ASP A 66 8.42 -5.93 -17.00
N ASP A 67 8.41 -5.31 -15.83
CA ASP A 67 9.43 -5.50 -14.80
C ASP A 67 8.86 -6.16 -13.56
N LYS A 68 9.67 -7.02 -12.94
CA LYS A 68 9.38 -7.50 -11.59
C LYS A 68 9.45 -6.32 -10.62
N VAL A 69 8.61 -6.36 -9.60
CA VAL A 69 8.56 -5.32 -8.57
C VAL A 69 9.28 -5.76 -7.31
N SER A 70 9.69 -4.78 -6.51
CA SER A 70 10.23 -5.01 -5.17
C SER A 70 9.15 -5.57 -4.22
N SER A 71 9.56 -6.16 -3.10
CA SER A 71 8.60 -6.51 -2.04
C SER A 71 7.91 -5.27 -1.48
N HIS A 72 8.59 -4.13 -1.35
CA HIS A 72 7.96 -2.88 -0.88
C HIS A 72 6.82 -2.46 -1.80
N ASP A 73 7.04 -2.48 -3.12
CA ASP A 73 6.01 -2.14 -4.10
C ASP A 73 4.79 -3.06 -4.01
N LEU A 74 5.00 -4.35 -3.72
CA LEU A 74 3.90 -5.31 -3.54
C LEU A 74 3.09 -5.01 -2.28
N PHE A 75 3.72 -4.57 -1.21
CA PHE A 75 3.03 -4.19 0.02
C PHE A 75 2.31 -2.85 -0.08
N ILE A 76 2.81 -1.91 -0.88
CA ILE A 76 2.05 -0.73 -1.28
C ILE A 76 0.78 -1.16 -2.04
N ASN A 77 0.89 -2.13 -2.96
CA ASN A 77 -0.27 -2.68 -3.70
C ASN A 77 -1.22 -3.44 -2.77
N GLU A 78 -0.69 -4.12 -1.75
CA GLU A 78 -1.45 -4.84 -0.75
C GLU A 78 -2.32 -3.86 0.06
N PHE A 79 -1.71 -2.78 0.56
CA PHE A 79 -2.40 -1.69 1.26
C PHE A 79 -3.49 -1.06 0.38
N TYR A 80 -3.18 -0.76 -0.88
CA TYR A 80 -4.18 -0.28 -1.86
C TYR A 80 -5.35 -1.25 -2.01
N SER A 81 -5.06 -2.55 -2.17
CA SER A 81 -6.11 -3.56 -2.36
C SER A 81 -7.04 -3.66 -1.15
N LEU A 82 -6.53 -3.45 0.06
CA LEU A 82 -7.31 -3.44 1.30
C LEU A 82 -8.19 -2.21 1.40
N LEU A 83 -7.70 -1.03 0.99
CA LEU A 83 -8.54 0.17 0.88
C LEU A 83 -9.74 -0.09 -0.04
N VAL A 84 -9.51 -0.62 -1.24
CA VAL A 84 -10.59 -0.97 -2.18
C VAL A 84 -11.54 -2.00 -1.58
N PHE A 85 -11.01 -3.06 -0.97
CA PHE A 85 -11.81 -4.13 -0.39
C PHE A 85 -12.74 -3.65 0.72
N ASN A 86 -12.28 -2.68 1.51
CA ASN A 86 -13.07 -2.09 2.59
C ASN A 86 -13.97 -0.93 2.11
N GLY A 87 -14.09 -0.68 0.80
CA GLY A 87 -15.01 0.33 0.27
C GLY A 87 -14.49 1.75 0.31
N CYS A 88 -13.17 1.96 0.47
CA CYS A 88 -12.58 3.28 0.31
C CYS A 88 -12.71 3.75 -1.14
N SER A 89 -12.85 5.06 -1.33
CA SER A 89 -13.00 5.69 -2.64
C SER A 89 -11.97 6.81 -2.84
N ASN A 90 -11.91 7.36 -4.07
CA ASN A 90 -10.99 8.45 -4.43
C ASN A 90 -9.52 8.20 -4.03
N ILE A 91 -9.09 6.92 -4.08
CA ILE A 91 -7.76 6.50 -3.65
C ILE A 91 -6.71 7.04 -4.63
N GLN A 92 -5.81 7.88 -4.12
CA GLN A 92 -4.65 8.42 -4.81
C GLN A 92 -3.39 7.96 -4.09
N VAL A 93 -2.40 7.50 -4.85
CA VAL A 93 -1.12 7.05 -4.31
C VAL A 93 0.00 7.82 -4.98
N LYS A 94 0.80 8.52 -4.18
CA LYS A 94 2.08 9.07 -4.61
C LYS A 94 3.18 8.18 -4.05
N ARG A 95 3.83 7.39 -4.90
CA ARG A 95 4.97 6.56 -4.49
C ARG A 95 6.20 7.42 -4.25
N GLN A 96 6.95 7.07 -3.20
CA GLN A 96 8.26 7.64 -2.92
C GLN A 96 8.32 9.18 -2.97
N PRO A 97 7.34 9.90 -2.37
CA PRO A 97 7.37 11.36 -2.34
C PRO A 97 8.59 11.83 -1.54
N ARG A 98 9.05 13.05 -1.81
CA ARG A 98 10.23 13.61 -1.15
C ARG A 98 9.86 14.89 -0.44
N PHE A 99 10.33 15.02 0.80
CA PHE A 99 10.08 16.17 1.67
C PHE A 99 11.37 16.65 2.31
N MET A 100 11.37 17.88 2.83
CA MET A 100 12.55 18.49 3.46
C MET A 100 13.82 18.38 2.61
N LYS A 101 13.73 18.70 1.30
CA LYS A 101 14.85 18.59 0.35
C LYS A 101 15.48 17.19 0.33
N ASP A 102 14.63 16.18 0.14
CA ASP A 102 14.99 14.76 0.03
C ASP A 102 15.51 14.10 1.32
N LEU A 103 15.44 14.78 2.47
CA LEU A 103 15.80 14.17 3.76
C LEU A 103 14.80 13.09 4.20
N ILE A 104 13.54 13.19 3.75
CA ILE A 104 12.50 12.22 4.06
C ILE A 104 11.90 11.70 2.76
N ARG A 105 11.85 10.38 2.67
CA ARG A 105 11.25 9.63 1.57
C ARG A 105 10.49 8.43 2.16
N PRO A 106 9.18 8.57 2.38
CA PRO A 106 8.31 7.42 2.68
C PRO A 106 8.18 6.54 1.44
N ASP A 107 7.73 5.30 1.62
CA ASP A 107 7.46 4.41 0.50
C ASP A 107 6.25 4.88 -0.32
N ALA A 108 5.21 5.40 0.34
CA ALA A 108 4.07 6.02 -0.33
C ALA A 108 3.35 7.07 0.53
N LEU A 109 2.65 7.99 -0.14
CA LEU A 109 1.60 8.83 0.45
C LEU A 109 0.26 8.43 -0.19
N PHE A 110 -0.66 7.96 0.64
CA PHE A 110 -2.04 7.66 0.26
C PHE A 110 -2.95 8.83 0.64
N LYS A 111 -3.92 9.10 -0.23
CA LYS A 111 -5.08 9.95 0.03
C LYS A 111 -6.32 9.16 -0.38
N PHE A 112 -7.31 9.03 0.49
CA PHE A 112 -8.53 8.28 0.18
C PHE A 112 -9.70 8.74 1.04
N GLU A 113 -10.91 8.38 0.63
CA GLU A 113 -12.14 8.67 1.36
C GLU A 113 -12.76 7.39 1.92
N TYR A 114 -13.17 7.42 3.19
CA TYR A 114 -13.89 6.33 3.85
C TYR A 114 -14.97 6.92 4.76
N GLU A 115 -16.21 6.42 4.65
CA GLU A 115 -17.38 6.87 5.42
C GLU A 115 -17.57 8.41 5.47
N GLY A 116 -17.25 9.09 4.36
CA GLY A 116 -17.38 10.55 4.22
C GLY A 116 -16.21 11.37 4.77
N ASN A 117 -15.20 10.73 5.37
CA ASN A 117 -13.99 11.36 5.87
C ASN A 117 -12.84 11.21 4.87
N LEU A 118 -11.98 12.22 4.80
CA LEU A 118 -10.78 12.22 3.97
C LEU A 118 -9.54 11.88 4.81
N TYR A 119 -8.82 10.85 4.39
CA TYR A 119 -7.65 10.33 5.09
C TYR A 119 -6.36 10.59 4.29
N PHE A 120 -5.28 10.83 5.02
CA PHE A 120 -3.92 10.91 4.49
C PHE A 120 -3.03 9.96 5.27
N VAL A 121 -2.32 9.07 4.58
CA VAL A 121 -1.43 8.08 5.20
C VAL A 121 -0.06 8.11 4.54
N LEU A 122 0.98 8.32 5.35
CA LEU A 122 2.35 8.02 4.95
C LEU A 122 2.65 6.57 5.26
N LEU A 123 2.98 5.79 4.24
CA LEU A 123 3.30 4.38 4.36
C LEU A 123 4.82 4.17 4.37
N GLU A 124 5.28 3.38 5.32
CA GLU A 124 6.63 2.84 5.42
C GLU A 124 6.55 1.33 5.44
N VAL A 125 7.28 0.67 4.56
CA VAL A 125 7.40 -0.79 4.51
C VAL A 125 8.78 -1.16 5.01
N ASP A 126 8.85 -2.02 6.01
CA ASP A 126 10.04 -2.23 6.81
C ASP A 126 10.35 -3.73 7.00
N PHE A 127 11.17 -4.26 6.09
CA PHE A 127 11.49 -5.69 6.03
C PHE A 127 12.92 -6.03 6.39
N THR A 128 13.84 -5.07 6.31
CA THR A 128 15.28 -5.33 6.46
C THR A 128 16.00 -4.31 7.33
N HIS A 129 15.42 -3.12 7.53
CA HIS A 129 16.04 -2.02 8.25
C HIS A 129 14.99 -1.28 9.07
N VAL A 130 14.84 -1.69 10.33
CA VAL A 130 13.91 -1.06 11.29
C VAL A 130 13.94 0.44 11.09
N THR A 131 12.78 1.02 10.79
CA THR A 131 12.56 2.44 10.59
C THR A 131 13.17 3.13 11.77
N SER A 132 14.30 3.78 11.53
CA SER A 132 15.15 4.21 12.62
C SER A 132 14.43 5.27 13.44
N ILE A 133 14.71 5.30 14.74
CA ILE A 133 14.30 6.41 15.62
C ILE A 133 14.65 7.76 14.96
N SER A 134 15.77 7.84 14.25
CA SER A 134 16.16 9.04 13.50
C SER A 134 15.20 9.41 12.36
N LYS A 135 14.56 8.44 11.68
CA LYS A 135 13.53 8.73 10.66
C LYS A 135 12.28 9.33 11.29
N PHE A 136 11.84 8.82 12.44
CA PHE A 136 10.72 9.41 13.18
C PHE A 136 11.02 10.80 13.73
N GLN A 137 12.24 11.03 14.23
CA GLN A 137 12.69 12.37 14.61
C GLN A 137 12.69 13.34 13.41
N LEU A 138 12.98 12.85 12.20
CA LEU A 138 12.84 13.64 10.98
C LEU A 138 11.36 13.92 10.68
N TYR A 139 10.46 12.96 10.88
CA TYR A 139 9.01 13.21 10.77
C TYR A 139 8.50 14.27 11.75
N GLU A 140 8.99 14.30 12.99
CA GLU A 140 8.65 15.37 13.94
C GLU A 140 9.18 16.74 13.48
N ARG A 141 10.34 16.78 12.83
CA ARG A 141 10.84 18.01 12.21
C ARG A 141 9.98 18.41 11.02
N LEU A 142 9.58 17.46 10.18
CA LEU A 142 8.69 17.69 9.04
C LEU A 142 7.35 18.26 9.49
N TYR A 143 6.76 17.72 10.56
CA TYR A 143 5.55 18.24 11.18
C TYR A 143 5.67 19.74 11.47
N LYS A 144 6.79 20.19 12.03
CA LYS A 144 7.06 21.61 12.35
C LYS A 144 7.26 22.50 11.12
N THR A 145 7.53 21.94 9.94
CA THR A 145 7.70 22.74 8.71
C THR A 145 6.38 23.13 8.04
N GLU A 146 5.27 22.49 8.43
CA GLU A 146 3.95 22.61 7.78
C GLU A 146 3.92 22.23 6.29
N GLU A 147 4.98 21.63 5.75
CA GLU A 147 5.08 21.24 4.34
C GLU A 147 3.96 20.26 3.96
N LEU A 148 3.77 19.21 4.78
CA LEU A 148 2.76 18.19 4.53
C LEU A 148 1.35 18.70 4.80
N GLN A 149 1.15 19.50 5.84
CA GLN A 149 -0.15 20.06 6.19
C GLN A 149 -0.69 20.93 5.04
N LYS A 150 0.15 21.64 4.30
CA LYS A 150 -0.27 22.37 3.09
C LYS A 150 -0.79 21.45 1.99
N VAL A 151 -0.21 20.26 1.85
CA VAL A 151 -0.63 19.24 0.87
C VAL A 151 -1.85 18.46 1.37
N CYS A 152 -1.97 18.29 2.68
CA CYS A 152 -2.95 17.46 3.37
C CYS A 152 -4.01 18.29 4.10
N LEU A 153 -4.36 19.46 3.55
CA LEU A 153 -5.51 20.27 4.00
C LEU A 153 -5.50 20.63 5.50
N GLY A 154 -4.32 20.95 6.03
CA GLY A 154 -4.12 21.36 7.42
C GLY A 154 -3.83 20.23 8.39
N VAL A 155 -3.93 18.96 7.97
CA VAL A 155 -3.62 17.81 8.84
C VAL A 155 -2.27 17.20 8.49
N PHE A 156 -1.57 16.67 9.49
CA PHE A 156 -0.41 15.83 9.25
C PHE A 156 -0.87 14.40 8.99
N PRO A 157 -0.37 13.71 7.96
CA PRO A 157 -0.77 12.33 7.67
C PRO A 157 -0.47 11.36 8.82
N LEU A 158 -1.35 10.38 9.01
CA LEU A 158 -1.06 9.20 9.82
C LEU A 158 0.17 8.48 9.26
N ILE A 159 1.14 8.16 10.11
CA ILE A 159 2.29 7.35 9.70
C ILE A 159 1.95 5.89 9.95
N THR A 160 1.91 5.08 8.90
CA THR A 160 1.70 3.64 9.00
C THR A 160 2.96 2.89 8.62
N VAL A 161 3.40 2.00 9.51
CA VAL A 161 4.57 1.14 9.32
C VAL A 161 4.10 -0.30 9.17
N ILE A 162 4.48 -0.97 8.08
CA ILE A 162 4.28 -2.41 7.87
C ILE A 162 5.60 -3.11 8.13
N SER A 163 5.65 -4.02 9.09
CA SER A 163 6.86 -4.81 9.39
C SER A 163 6.57 -6.31 9.46
N ILE A 164 7.56 -7.14 9.09
CA ILE A 164 7.47 -8.62 9.19
C ILE A 164 7.54 -9.08 10.64
N ASP A 165 8.45 -8.47 11.41
CA ASP A 165 8.55 -8.75 12.83
C ASP A 165 7.60 -7.81 13.59
N GLU A 166 7.00 -8.32 14.66
CA GLU A 166 6.50 -7.47 15.74
C GLU A 166 7.72 -6.76 16.36
N SER A 167 8.26 -5.76 15.67
CA SER A 167 9.43 -5.04 16.14
C SER A 167 9.11 -4.50 17.54
N PRO A 168 9.90 -4.87 18.57
CA PRO A 168 9.63 -4.43 19.94
C PRO A 168 9.82 -2.92 20.10
N LEU A 169 10.46 -2.26 19.14
CA LEU A 169 10.74 -0.83 19.15
C LEU A 169 9.66 -0.08 18.39
N LYS A 170 8.58 0.24 19.09
CA LYS A 170 7.60 1.24 18.63
C LYS A 170 8.10 2.62 19.04
N TYR A 171 8.19 3.51 18.07
CA TYR A 171 8.34 4.94 18.34
C TYR A 171 7.00 5.50 18.79
N GLU A 172 7.01 6.22 19.91
CA GLU A 172 5.88 6.96 20.45
C GLU A 172 6.18 8.47 20.29
N SER A 173 5.16 9.25 19.96
CA SER A 173 5.27 10.69 19.77
C SER A 173 4.02 11.37 20.30
N ASP A 174 4.19 12.53 20.94
CA ASP A 174 3.06 13.39 21.32
C ASP A 174 2.51 14.19 20.13
N SER A 175 3.25 14.25 19.01
CA SER A 175 2.92 15.09 17.84
C SER A 175 2.55 14.30 16.59
N LEU A 176 2.80 12.99 16.57
CA LEU A 176 2.60 12.14 15.41
C LEU A 176 1.70 10.96 15.78
N ASP A 177 0.66 10.73 14.97
CA ASP A 177 -0.08 9.49 15.02
C ASP A 177 0.69 8.43 14.22
N ILE A 178 1.06 7.33 14.90
CA ILE A 178 1.86 6.25 14.31
C ILE A 178 1.18 4.91 14.56
N ILE A 179 0.95 4.16 13.49
CA ILE A 179 0.33 2.85 13.52
C ILE A 179 1.26 1.80 12.95
N TYR A 180 1.36 0.68 13.66
CA TYR A 180 2.15 -0.47 13.26
C TYR A 180 1.23 -1.61 12.84
N LEU A 181 1.44 -2.13 11.64
CA LEU A 181 0.79 -3.30 11.08
C LEU A 181 1.84 -4.41 10.84
N ASN A 182 1.42 -5.66 10.97
CA ASN A 182 2.26 -6.80 10.57
C ASN A 182 2.20 -6.99 9.04
N ASP A 183 3.04 -7.89 8.53
CA ASP A 183 3.11 -8.30 7.13
C ASP A 183 1.85 -8.99 6.60
N LYS A 184 0.94 -9.42 7.47
CA LYS A 184 -0.34 -10.01 7.09
C LYS A 184 -1.46 -8.97 6.93
N LEU A 185 -1.28 -7.78 7.49
CA LEU A 185 -2.25 -6.67 7.49
C LEU A 185 -3.65 -7.11 8.01
N ASP A 186 -3.67 -8.10 8.89
CA ASP A 186 -4.89 -8.73 9.41
C ASP A 186 -5.73 -7.80 10.30
N ASN A 187 -5.11 -6.77 10.89
CA ASN A 187 -5.78 -5.73 11.69
C ASN A 187 -5.96 -4.40 10.93
N PHE A 188 -5.85 -4.41 9.60
CA PHE A 188 -5.89 -3.21 8.78
C PHE A 188 -7.12 -2.34 9.03
N LYS A 189 -8.32 -2.92 8.96
CA LYS A 189 -9.58 -2.16 9.09
C LYS A 189 -9.65 -1.44 10.44
N ASN A 190 -9.47 -2.20 11.52
CA ASN A 190 -9.58 -1.70 12.90
C ASN A 190 -8.55 -0.64 13.28
N LYS A 191 -7.42 -0.57 12.55
CA LYS A 191 -6.34 0.38 12.85
C LYS A 191 -6.34 1.57 11.91
N ILE A 192 -6.72 1.40 10.65
CA ILE A 192 -6.59 2.44 9.63
C ILE A 192 -7.91 3.16 9.36
N LEU A 193 -9.04 2.46 9.50
CA LEU A 193 -10.36 2.95 9.07
C LEU A 193 -11.33 3.21 10.23
N ASP A 194 -11.10 2.60 11.40
CA ASP A 194 -11.86 2.82 12.63
C ASP A 194 -11.20 3.92 13.50
#